data_AF-A0A1F8TVX6-F1
#
_entry.id   AF-A0A1F8TVX6-F1
#
_cell.length_a   1.000
_cell.length_b   1.000
_cell.length_c   1.000
_cell.angle_alpha   90.00
_cell.angle_beta   90.00
_cell.angle_gamma   90.00
#
_symmetry.space_group_name_H-M   'P 1'
#
loop_
_entity.id
_entity.type
_entity.pdbx_description
1 polymer ?
#
loop_
_entity_poly.entity_id
_entity_poly.type
_entity_poly.pdbx_seq_one_letter_code
_entity_poly.pdbx_strand_id
1 'polypeptide(L)'
;TYQLSLVTGPQQTGTKTALSSGTADGSFTKPYDYVGEKTFGNSAAYQSYANQYMYEASLPGCEAKARVFVGQRKDPFVVNLGETFDLVNYVPVEGDSAPGAGDSAGFPGGITQNAANDDLRGKNVTTLALELPTSCITGTGNGVIGAWTTASLPQARILNPNPAFNNTEVNGGALVQVSRLSNPLVNELVIGVADKDKFSASHPKDDGQFADYVTHPSLPALLNVLFKDAVNTTLGTSIEDLAPTNFPRADLVTAFLTVVPGVNQLSTVTAAEMLRLNTAIAATPAATQSAFGVAGNDLAGFPNGRRPGDDVVDIALRVMMGALCHDIPVNGTPTNLGLCEPADAAVGNVPFTDGAPLDASMIDSSFPYLRAPLAGSPN
;
A
#
# COMPACT_ATOMS: atom_id res chain seq x y z
N THR A 1 -25.95 2.28 -4.38
CA THR A 1 -25.88 3.43 -3.44
C THR A 1 -24.99 3.04 -2.29
N TYR A 2 -24.28 4.01 -1.72
CA TYR A 2 -23.35 3.85 -0.61
C TYR A 2 -23.72 4.80 0.52
N GLN A 3 -23.35 4.44 1.74
CA GLN A 3 -23.51 5.28 2.93
C GLN A 3 -22.15 5.48 3.57
N LEU A 4 -21.93 6.67 4.11
CA LEU A 4 -20.72 7.02 4.86
C LEU A 4 -21.11 7.43 6.27
N SER A 5 -20.34 7.02 7.27
CA SER A 5 -20.54 7.44 8.64
C SER A 5 -19.20 7.65 9.34
N LEU A 6 -19.11 8.69 10.15
CA LEU A 6 -18.03 8.87 11.11
C LEU A 6 -18.39 8.12 12.40
N VAL A 7 -17.46 7.31 12.91
CA VAL A 7 -17.59 6.68 14.23
C VAL A 7 -16.50 7.23 15.14
N THR A 8 -16.90 7.84 16.25
CA THR A 8 -15.97 8.31 17.28
C THR A 8 -16.01 7.38 18.49
N GLY A 9 -14.85 6.88 18.92
CA GLY A 9 -14.73 5.85 19.95
C GLY A 9 -14.52 4.45 19.34
N PRO A 10 -14.85 3.38 20.08
CA PRO A 10 -14.69 2.02 19.58
C PRO A 10 -15.48 1.78 18.28
N GLN A 11 -14.90 1.08 17.30
CA GLN A 11 -15.47 0.93 15.95
C GLN A 11 -16.91 0.39 15.92
N GLN A 12 -17.27 -0.53 16.82
CA GLN A 12 -18.60 -1.17 16.84
C GLN A 12 -19.62 -0.49 17.76
N THR A 13 -19.17 0.17 18.83
CA THR A 13 -20.04 0.71 19.89
C THR A 13 -19.92 2.21 20.09
N GLY A 14 -19.05 2.86 19.32
CA GLY A 14 -18.81 4.29 19.34
C GLY A 14 -20.00 5.09 18.83
N THR A 15 -19.87 6.42 18.95
CA THR A 15 -20.91 7.34 18.47
C THR A 15 -20.85 7.41 16.95
N LYS A 16 -21.88 6.90 16.29
CA LYS A 16 -22.01 6.89 14.83
C LYS A 16 -22.78 8.12 14.36
N THR A 17 -22.18 8.90 13.47
CA THR A 17 -22.83 10.02 12.77
C THR A 17 -22.85 9.75 11.28
N ALA A 18 -24.03 9.68 10.68
CA ALA A 18 -24.17 9.55 9.23
C ALA A 18 -23.70 10.84 8.54
N LEU A 19 -22.87 10.71 7.52
CA LEU A 19 -22.44 11.82 6.68
C LEU A 19 -23.34 11.86 5.44
N SER A 20 -23.70 13.07 5.01
CA SER A 20 -24.59 13.28 3.86
C SER A 20 -23.80 13.80 2.67
N SER A 21 -24.16 13.31 1.48
CA SER A 21 -23.74 13.83 0.17
C SER A 21 -24.40 15.17 -0.20
N GLY A 22 -25.34 15.64 0.63
CA GLY A 22 -26.22 16.78 0.33
C GLY A 22 -27.49 16.40 -0.44
N THR A 23 -27.67 15.13 -0.83
CA THR A 23 -28.93 14.64 -1.43
C THR A 23 -30.03 14.45 -0.37
N ALA A 24 -31.29 14.36 -0.82
CA ALA A 24 -32.44 14.19 0.07
C ALA A 24 -32.39 12.92 0.94
N ASP A 25 -31.77 11.86 0.44
CA ASP A 25 -31.53 10.60 1.17
C ASP A 25 -30.14 10.52 1.82
N GLY A 26 -29.31 11.55 1.62
CA GLY A 26 -27.92 11.64 2.10
C GLY A 26 -26.97 10.59 1.53
N SER A 27 -27.38 9.84 0.49
CA SER A 27 -26.61 8.72 -0.03
C SER A 27 -25.57 9.16 -1.06
N PHE A 28 -24.50 8.36 -1.17
CA PHE A 28 -23.46 8.53 -2.18
C PHE A 28 -23.74 7.55 -3.33
N THR A 29 -23.80 8.03 -4.56
CA THR A 29 -23.91 7.15 -5.74
C THR A 29 -22.59 7.09 -6.47
N LYS A 30 -22.37 6.00 -7.21
CA LYS A 30 -21.21 5.84 -8.08
C LYS A 30 -21.63 6.10 -9.53
N PRO A 31 -20.74 6.63 -10.39
CA PRO A 31 -20.98 6.67 -11.83
C PRO A 31 -21.14 5.24 -12.36
N TYR A 32 -21.84 5.10 -13.49
CA TYR A 32 -21.82 3.84 -14.22
C TYR A 32 -20.37 3.50 -14.63
N ASP A 33 -20.01 2.22 -14.62
CA ASP A 33 -18.64 1.79 -14.92
C ASP A 33 -18.30 2.10 -16.38
N TYR A 34 -17.01 2.32 -16.67
CA TYR A 34 -16.57 2.75 -17.99
C TYR A 34 -16.61 1.59 -18.99
N VAL A 35 -17.81 1.23 -19.46
CA VAL A 35 -18.03 0.05 -20.29
C VAL A 35 -17.42 0.14 -21.70
N GLY A 36 -17.11 1.34 -22.19
CA GLY A 36 -16.50 1.52 -23.51
C GLY A 36 -16.79 2.88 -24.15
N GLU A 37 -16.00 3.22 -25.17
CA GLU A 37 -16.07 4.52 -25.84
C GLU A 37 -17.32 4.69 -26.71
N LYS A 38 -17.97 3.60 -27.14
CA LYS A 38 -19.29 3.71 -27.80
C LYS A 38 -20.36 4.33 -26.89
N THR A 39 -20.27 4.11 -25.58
CA THR A 39 -21.22 4.67 -24.60
C THR A 39 -20.81 6.07 -24.16
N PHE A 40 -19.51 6.29 -23.93
CA PHE A 40 -19.01 7.51 -23.28
C PHE A 40 -18.18 8.42 -24.19
N GLY A 41 -17.95 8.07 -25.44
CA GLY A 41 -17.14 8.80 -26.41
C GLY A 41 -15.64 8.55 -26.29
N ASN A 42 -15.05 8.79 -25.12
CA ASN A 42 -13.62 8.56 -24.82
C ASN A 42 -13.35 8.71 -23.31
N SER A 43 -12.10 8.49 -22.89
CA SER A 43 -11.72 8.52 -21.47
C SER A 43 -11.92 9.91 -20.83
N ALA A 44 -11.64 11.00 -21.55
CA ALA A 44 -11.83 12.35 -21.02
C ALA A 44 -13.31 12.69 -20.79
N ALA A 45 -14.19 12.24 -21.69
CA ALA A 45 -15.63 12.38 -21.54
C ALA A 45 -16.16 11.52 -20.39
N TYR A 46 -15.67 10.28 -20.23
CA TYR A 46 -15.98 9.47 -19.05
C TYR A 46 -15.52 10.15 -17.76
N GLN A 47 -14.31 10.70 -17.71
CA GLN A 47 -13.80 11.40 -16.53
C GLN A 47 -14.68 12.61 -16.18
N SER A 48 -15.10 13.40 -17.18
CA SER A 48 -16.01 14.53 -16.98
C SER A 48 -17.38 14.10 -16.42
N TYR A 49 -17.87 12.94 -16.85
CA TYR A 49 -19.07 12.31 -16.28
C TYR A 49 -18.84 11.84 -14.83
N ALA A 50 -17.76 11.10 -14.57
CA ALA A 50 -17.43 10.58 -13.25
C ALA A 50 -17.18 11.69 -12.21
N ASN A 51 -16.64 12.83 -12.62
CA ASN A 51 -16.40 13.98 -11.74
C ASN A 51 -17.69 14.58 -11.15
N GLN A 52 -18.86 14.34 -11.76
CA GLN A 52 -20.15 14.77 -11.22
C GLN A 52 -20.55 14.00 -9.94
N TYR A 53 -19.86 12.91 -9.64
CA TYR A 53 -20.05 12.06 -8.46
C TYR A 53 -18.99 12.29 -7.38
N MET A 54 -18.33 13.45 -7.41
CA MET A 54 -17.53 13.94 -6.30
C MET A 54 -18.40 14.78 -5.38
N TYR A 55 -18.45 14.38 -4.12
CA TYR A 55 -19.30 15.02 -3.13
C TYR A 55 -18.46 15.78 -2.12
N GLU A 56 -18.97 16.90 -1.65
CA GLU A 56 -18.48 17.51 -0.41
C GLU A 56 -19.33 17.00 0.76
N ALA A 57 -18.68 16.53 1.82
CA ALA A 57 -19.35 16.05 3.03
C ALA A 57 -18.94 16.91 4.23
N SER A 58 -19.91 17.30 5.05
CA SER A 58 -19.63 17.99 6.32
C SER A 58 -19.19 16.97 7.36
N LEU A 59 -18.08 17.25 8.06
CA LEU A 59 -17.58 16.43 9.16
C LEU A 59 -18.03 17.05 10.50
N PRO A 60 -18.61 16.28 11.43
CA PRO A 60 -18.94 16.78 12.75
C PRO A 60 -17.73 17.41 13.46
N GLY A 61 -17.88 18.64 13.97
CA GLY A 61 -16.81 19.35 14.68
C GLY A 61 -15.70 19.93 13.78
N CYS A 62 -15.91 19.97 12.46
CA CYS A 62 -14.94 20.45 11.48
C CYS A 62 -15.59 21.52 10.59
N GLU A 63 -14.97 22.70 10.49
CA GLU A 63 -15.49 23.78 9.64
C GLU A 63 -15.25 23.50 8.15
N ALA A 64 -14.13 22.86 7.83
CA ALA A 64 -13.78 22.49 6.47
C ALA A 64 -14.54 21.23 6.03
N LYS A 65 -14.89 21.17 4.74
CA LYS A 65 -15.58 20.00 4.19
C LYS A 65 -14.56 18.92 3.78
N ALA A 66 -14.98 17.67 3.88
CA ALA A 66 -14.30 16.55 3.24
C ALA A 66 -14.74 16.42 1.79
N ARG A 67 -13.91 15.78 0.94
CA ARG A 67 -14.33 15.29 -0.37
C ARG A 67 -14.50 13.77 -0.34
N VAL A 68 -15.55 13.29 -1.00
CA VAL A 68 -15.93 11.87 -1.04
C VAL A 68 -16.14 11.46 -2.49
N PHE A 69 -15.60 10.31 -2.87
CA PHE A 69 -15.81 9.71 -4.17
C PHE A 69 -15.98 8.19 -4.04
N VAL A 70 -16.94 7.65 -4.78
CA VAL A 70 -17.05 6.22 -5.05
C VAL A 70 -17.21 6.00 -6.55
N GLY A 71 -16.38 5.15 -7.13
CA GLY A 71 -16.43 4.87 -8.57
C GLY A 71 -15.23 4.09 -9.07
N GLN A 72 -15.28 3.71 -10.35
CA GLN A 72 -14.22 2.93 -10.98
C GLN A 72 -12.98 3.79 -11.25
N ARG A 73 -11.80 3.23 -10.97
CA ARG A 73 -10.47 3.80 -11.29
C ARG A 73 -9.53 2.72 -11.82
N LYS A 74 -8.48 3.10 -12.55
CA LYS A 74 -7.39 2.19 -12.89
C LYS A 74 -6.74 1.72 -11.60
N ASP A 75 -6.44 0.43 -11.48
CA ASP A 75 -5.81 -0.13 -10.29
C ASP A 75 -4.44 0.53 -10.05
N PRO A 76 -4.24 1.28 -8.94
CA PRO A 76 -2.97 1.96 -8.71
C PRO A 76 -1.90 1.04 -8.13
N PHE A 77 -2.24 -0.18 -7.73
CA PHE A 77 -1.23 -1.14 -7.29
C PHE A 77 -0.52 -1.72 -8.51
N VAL A 78 0.80 -1.78 -8.44
CA VAL A 78 1.68 -2.30 -9.48
C VAL A 78 2.50 -3.41 -8.83
N VAL A 79 2.50 -4.58 -9.45
CA VAL A 79 3.24 -5.74 -8.95
C VAL A 79 3.41 -6.79 -10.05
N ASN A 80 4.58 -7.44 -10.07
CA ASN A 80 4.83 -8.65 -10.84
C ASN A 80 4.31 -9.88 -10.08
N LEU A 81 2.99 -10.05 -10.05
CA LEU A 81 2.30 -10.97 -9.14
C LEU A 81 2.60 -12.44 -9.45
N GLY A 82 2.43 -12.86 -10.71
CA GLY A 82 2.59 -14.24 -11.14
C GLY A 82 3.98 -14.76 -10.84
N GLU A 83 5.00 -14.06 -11.33
CA GLU A 83 6.39 -14.47 -11.16
C GLU A 83 6.84 -14.35 -9.68
N THR A 84 6.37 -13.35 -8.94
CA THR A 84 6.73 -13.19 -7.52
C THR A 84 6.16 -14.33 -6.66
N PHE A 85 4.91 -14.72 -6.88
CA PHE A 85 4.25 -15.76 -6.08
C PHE A 85 4.54 -17.18 -6.58
N ASP A 86 5.13 -17.35 -7.77
CA ASP A 86 5.73 -18.62 -8.22
C ASP A 86 7.20 -18.74 -7.76
N LEU A 87 7.43 -18.61 -6.45
CA LEU A 87 8.75 -18.69 -5.83
C LEU A 87 9.79 -17.71 -6.41
N VAL A 88 9.37 -16.49 -6.76
CA VAL A 88 10.25 -15.45 -7.33
C VAL A 88 10.95 -15.96 -8.59
N ASN A 89 10.18 -16.18 -9.66
CA ASN A 89 10.65 -16.74 -10.92
C ASN A 89 11.32 -15.69 -11.84
N TYR A 90 12.20 -14.88 -11.26
CA TYR A 90 13.08 -13.91 -11.91
C TYR A 90 14.24 -13.57 -10.98
N VAL A 91 15.33 -13.00 -11.49
CA VAL A 91 16.41 -12.48 -10.63
C VAL A 91 15.98 -11.09 -10.15
N PRO A 92 15.68 -10.90 -8.84
CA PRO A 92 14.99 -9.71 -8.36
C PRO A 92 15.94 -8.51 -8.13
N VAL A 93 16.87 -8.29 -9.06
CA VAL A 93 17.88 -7.22 -9.02
C VAL A 93 17.83 -6.48 -10.34
N GLU A 94 17.96 -5.16 -10.30
CA GLU A 94 17.97 -4.32 -11.51
C GLU A 94 19.03 -4.82 -12.51
N GLY A 95 18.56 -5.21 -13.69
CA GLY A 95 19.38 -5.70 -14.80
C GLY A 95 20.02 -4.61 -15.63
N ASP A 96 19.53 -3.37 -15.54
CA ASP A 96 20.02 -2.21 -16.29
C ASP A 96 20.93 -1.30 -15.45
N SER A 97 21.68 -0.41 -16.09
CA SER A 97 22.51 0.59 -15.37
C SER A 97 21.67 1.55 -14.53
N ALA A 98 20.41 1.74 -14.91
CA ALA A 98 19.38 2.47 -14.19
C ALA A 98 18.00 1.94 -14.60
N PRO A 99 16.97 2.09 -13.75
CA PRO A 99 15.61 1.67 -14.06
C PRO A 99 15.13 2.11 -15.45
N GLY A 100 14.81 1.13 -16.30
CA GLY A 100 14.26 1.35 -17.64
C GLY A 100 15.29 1.77 -18.71
N ALA A 101 16.60 1.70 -18.43
CA ALA A 101 17.61 2.04 -19.43
C ALA A 101 17.67 1.02 -20.60
N GLY A 102 17.27 -0.24 -20.37
CA GLY A 102 17.22 -1.30 -21.38
C GLY A 102 18.60 -1.65 -21.97
N ASP A 103 19.66 -1.40 -21.21
CA ASP A 103 21.05 -1.58 -21.64
C ASP A 103 21.69 -2.86 -21.09
N SER A 104 21.01 -3.57 -20.19
CA SER A 104 21.53 -4.77 -19.53
C SER A 104 22.90 -4.56 -18.87
N ALA A 105 23.20 -3.32 -18.46
CA ALA A 105 24.49 -2.94 -17.86
C ALA A 105 24.45 -2.91 -16.32
N GLY A 106 23.38 -3.43 -15.71
CA GLY A 106 23.22 -3.68 -14.28
C GLY A 106 23.68 -5.08 -13.89
N PHE A 107 22.89 -5.76 -13.05
CA PHE A 107 23.21 -7.13 -12.63
C PHE A 107 23.03 -8.11 -13.80
N PRO A 108 24.02 -8.97 -14.13
CA PRO A 108 23.89 -9.94 -15.21
C PRO A 108 22.71 -10.91 -15.00
N GLY A 109 21.74 -10.87 -15.91
CA GLY A 109 20.51 -11.68 -15.80
C GLY A 109 19.48 -11.12 -14.83
N GLY A 110 19.69 -9.92 -14.29
CA GLY A 110 18.72 -9.17 -13.50
C GLY A 110 17.48 -8.80 -14.32
N ILE A 111 16.38 -8.54 -13.62
CA ILE A 111 15.12 -8.12 -14.24
C ILE A 111 15.20 -6.65 -14.68
N THR A 112 14.65 -6.34 -15.85
CA THR A 112 14.49 -4.97 -16.34
C THR A 112 13.12 -4.43 -15.92
N GLN A 113 13.12 -3.20 -15.40
CA GLN A 113 11.90 -2.43 -15.12
C GLN A 113 11.07 -2.21 -16.40
N ASN A 114 9.85 -2.77 -16.44
CA ASN A 114 8.95 -2.67 -17.58
C ASN A 114 7.48 -2.73 -17.13
N ALA A 115 6.64 -1.84 -17.66
CA ALA A 115 5.20 -1.84 -17.39
C ALA A 115 4.48 -3.14 -17.85
N ALA A 116 5.11 -3.99 -18.65
CA ALA A 116 4.62 -5.32 -18.99
C ALA A 116 4.72 -6.33 -17.85
N ASN A 117 5.57 -6.08 -16.85
CA ASN A 117 5.69 -6.90 -15.66
C ASN A 117 4.57 -6.62 -14.64
N ASP A 118 3.79 -5.54 -14.83
CA ASP A 118 2.62 -5.26 -14.00
C ASP A 118 1.42 -6.12 -14.43
N ASP A 119 1.08 -7.12 -13.61
CA ASP A 119 -0.08 -8.00 -13.84
C ASP A 119 -1.42 -7.28 -13.67
N LEU A 120 -1.43 -6.15 -12.97
CA LEU A 120 -2.61 -5.34 -12.71
C LEU A 120 -2.78 -4.19 -13.73
N ARG A 121 -1.86 -4.04 -14.68
CA ARG A 121 -1.87 -2.93 -15.66
C ARG A 121 -3.18 -2.77 -16.42
N GLY A 122 -3.87 -3.89 -16.66
CA GLY A 122 -5.13 -3.98 -17.40
C GLY A 122 -6.37 -4.03 -16.50
N LYS A 123 -6.25 -3.71 -15.21
CA LYS A 123 -7.32 -3.87 -14.21
C LYS A 123 -7.86 -2.52 -13.75
N ASN A 124 -9.14 -2.53 -13.44
CA ASN A 124 -9.86 -1.45 -12.80
C ASN A 124 -10.38 -1.93 -11.45
N VAL A 125 -10.46 -1.02 -10.48
CA VAL A 125 -11.01 -1.26 -9.15
C VAL A 125 -12.14 -0.29 -8.84
N THR A 126 -13.08 -0.72 -7.99
CA THR A 126 -14.01 0.24 -7.35
C THR A 126 -13.26 0.92 -6.21
N THR A 127 -13.10 2.22 -6.31
CA THR A 127 -12.41 3.05 -5.32
C THR A 127 -13.41 3.71 -4.39
N LEU A 128 -13.13 3.66 -3.09
CA LEU A 128 -13.72 4.54 -2.08
C LEU A 128 -12.63 5.54 -1.66
N ALA A 129 -12.77 6.80 -2.03
CA ALA A 129 -11.77 7.84 -1.74
C ALA A 129 -12.36 8.90 -0.82
N LEU A 130 -11.56 9.29 0.18
CA LEU A 130 -11.85 10.37 1.12
C LEU A 130 -10.68 11.34 1.13
N GLU A 131 -10.96 12.62 1.05
CA GLU A 131 -10.02 13.68 1.40
C GLU A 131 -10.54 14.40 2.64
N LEU A 132 -9.73 14.42 3.68
CA LEU A 132 -10.08 14.97 4.99
C LEU A 132 -9.15 16.14 5.31
N PRO A 133 -9.67 17.28 5.82
CA PRO A 133 -8.83 18.36 6.31
C PRO A 133 -7.96 17.89 7.48
N THR A 134 -6.65 18.18 7.46
CA THR A 134 -5.69 17.78 8.51
C THR A 134 -6.13 18.22 9.90
N SER A 135 -6.68 19.42 10.04
CA SER A 135 -7.16 19.97 11.31
C SER A 135 -8.32 19.18 11.92
N CYS A 136 -8.97 18.29 11.15
CA CYS A 136 -10.13 17.54 11.59
C CYS A 136 -9.82 16.07 11.92
N ILE A 137 -8.59 15.63 11.66
CA ILE A 137 -8.13 14.26 11.93
C ILE A 137 -6.92 14.21 12.87
N THR A 138 -6.36 15.37 13.22
CA THR A 138 -5.25 15.48 14.16
C THR A 138 -5.77 15.75 15.58
N GLY A 139 -5.14 15.09 16.56
CA GLY A 139 -5.40 15.31 17.99
C GLY A 139 -4.32 16.17 18.64
N THR A 140 -4.27 16.18 19.98
CA THR A 140 -3.28 16.93 20.78
C THR A 140 -1.92 16.22 20.92
N GLY A 141 -1.64 15.21 20.09
CA GLY A 141 -0.39 14.45 20.10
C GLY A 141 0.75 15.18 19.37
N ASN A 142 1.73 14.44 18.87
CA ASN A 142 2.87 14.98 18.10
C ASN A 142 2.55 15.26 16.61
N GLY A 143 1.27 15.39 16.23
CA GLY A 143 0.86 15.62 14.83
C GLY A 143 0.94 14.38 13.91
N VAL A 144 1.38 13.23 14.43
CA VAL A 144 1.34 11.95 13.73
C VAL A 144 -0.02 11.28 13.95
N ILE A 145 -0.62 10.80 12.87
CA ILE A 145 -1.83 9.97 12.91
C ILE A 145 -1.51 8.54 12.50
N GLY A 146 -2.27 7.58 13.03
CA GLY A 146 -2.19 6.17 12.64
C GLY A 146 -3.50 5.73 11.98
N ALA A 147 -3.40 4.96 10.90
CA ALA A 147 -4.56 4.47 10.17
C ALA A 147 -4.35 3.02 9.69
N TRP A 148 -5.45 2.27 9.65
CA TRP A 148 -5.58 0.97 9.00
C TRP A 148 -6.96 0.87 8.36
N THR A 149 -7.10 0.01 7.36
CA THR A 149 -8.38 -0.24 6.71
C THR A 149 -8.86 -1.64 7.02
N THR A 150 -10.17 -1.82 7.16
CA THR A 150 -10.81 -3.12 7.40
C THR A 150 -11.98 -3.32 6.44
N ALA A 151 -12.21 -4.55 6.01
CA ALA A 151 -13.46 -4.97 5.39
C ALA A 151 -14.28 -5.80 6.39
N SER A 152 -15.60 -5.61 6.39
CA SER A 152 -16.50 -6.37 7.26
C SER A 152 -17.74 -6.82 6.51
N LEU A 153 -18.18 -8.04 6.82
CA LEU A 153 -19.37 -8.67 6.23
C LEU A 153 -20.38 -9.01 7.34
N PRO A 154 -21.69 -9.02 7.06
CA PRO A 154 -22.68 -9.57 7.98
C PRO A 154 -22.38 -11.04 8.28
N GLN A 155 -22.47 -11.44 9.55
CA GLN A 155 -22.11 -12.79 10.00
C GLN A 155 -23.01 -13.92 9.45
N ALA A 156 -24.19 -13.61 8.91
CA ALA A 156 -25.13 -14.59 8.39
C ALA A 156 -25.60 -14.25 6.98
N ARG A 157 -25.61 -15.26 6.11
CA ARG A 157 -26.19 -15.25 4.76
C ARG A 157 -27.25 -16.33 4.65
N ILE A 158 -28.48 -15.95 4.31
CA ILE A 158 -29.60 -16.86 4.08
C ILE A 158 -29.95 -16.80 2.60
N LEU A 159 -29.82 -17.93 1.90
CA LEU A 159 -30.14 -18.01 0.48
C LEU A 159 -31.65 -17.96 0.27
N ASN A 160 -32.08 -17.20 -0.73
CA ASN A 160 -33.48 -17.13 -1.10
C ASN A 160 -33.88 -18.39 -1.89
N PRO A 161 -34.86 -19.20 -1.45
CA PRO A 161 -35.30 -20.39 -2.19
C PRO A 161 -35.99 -20.05 -3.51
N ASN A 162 -36.37 -18.79 -3.73
CA ASN A 162 -36.97 -18.27 -4.96
C ASN A 162 -36.13 -17.07 -5.49
N PRO A 163 -34.92 -17.31 -6.02
CA PRO A 163 -34.00 -16.24 -6.38
C PRO A 163 -34.54 -15.40 -7.54
N ALA A 164 -34.31 -14.08 -7.47
CA ALA A 164 -34.47 -13.14 -8.59
C ALA A 164 -33.14 -12.40 -8.84
N PHE A 165 -33.03 -11.74 -10.00
CA PHE A 165 -31.79 -11.08 -10.45
C PHE A 165 -31.10 -10.21 -9.38
N ASN A 166 -31.86 -9.53 -8.53
CA ASN A 166 -31.36 -8.67 -7.44
C ASN A 166 -31.77 -9.15 -6.04
N ASN A 167 -32.20 -10.40 -5.90
CA ASN A 167 -32.72 -10.96 -4.65
C ASN A 167 -32.40 -12.44 -4.53
N THR A 168 -31.10 -12.78 -4.50
CA THR A 168 -30.62 -14.16 -4.38
C THR A 168 -30.43 -14.59 -2.91
N GLU A 169 -30.38 -13.64 -1.98
CA GLU A 169 -30.07 -13.88 -0.57
C GLU A 169 -30.48 -12.70 0.33
N VAL A 170 -30.49 -12.95 1.64
CA VAL A 170 -30.55 -11.94 2.69
C VAL A 170 -29.32 -12.09 3.57
N ASN A 171 -28.57 -11.00 3.74
CA ASN A 171 -27.43 -10.93 4.65
C ASN A 171 -27.81 -10.16 5.91
N GLY A 172 -27.41 -10.64 7.09
CA GLY A 172 -27.78 -10.02 8.37
C GLY A 172 -26.89 -10.42 9.54
N GLY A 173 -27.23 -9.89 10.72
CA GLY A 173 -26.45 -10.05 11.95
C GLY A 173 -25.36 -9.00 12.12
N ALA A 174 -24.51 -9.19 13.14
CA ALA A 174 -23.39 -8.28 13.40
C ALA A 174 -22.38 -8.28 12.25
N LEU A 175 -21.70 -7.15 12.05
CA LEU A 175 -20.58 -7.06 11.12
C LEU A 175 -19.35 -7.75 11.73
N VAL A 176 -18.74 -8.64 10.96
CA VAL A 176 -17.51 -9.34 11.31
C VAL A 176 -16.40 -8.87 10.38
N GLN A 177 -15.26 -8.50 10.96
CA GLN A 177 -14.07 -8.15 10.19
C GLN A 177 -13.51 -9.41 9.53
N VAL A 178 -13.30 -9.34 8.20
CA VAL A 178 -12.81 -10.47 7.39
C VAL A 178 -11.48 -10.15 6.70
N SER A 179 -11.05 -8.90 6.75
CA SER A 179 -9.79 -8.43 6.18
C SER A 179 -9.38 -7.14 6.86
N ARG A 180 -8.06 -6.95 6.98
CA ARG A 180 -7.46 -5.66 7.27
C ARG A 180 -6.16 -5.49 6.49
N LEU A 181 -5.78 -4.25 6.25
CA LEU A 181 -4.52 -3.90 5.62
C LEU A 181 -4.13 -2.46 5.98
N SER A 182 -2.84 -2.24 6.21
CA SER A 182 -2.25 -0.90 6.25
C SER A 182 -1.02 -0.82 5.35
N ASN A 183 0.12 -1.34 5.81
CA ASN A 183 1.33 -1.52 5.02
C ASN A 183 1.05 -2.56 3.92
N PRO A 184 1.26 -2.21 2.66
CA PRO A 184 1.17 -3.17 1.56
C PRO A 184 2.09 -4.36 1.81
N LEU A 185 1.66 -5.54 1.36
CA LEU A 185 2.41 -6.81 1.41
C LEU A 185 2.58 -7.45 2.79
N VAL A 186 2.20 -6.80 3.90
CA VAL A 186 2.32 -7.46 5.21
C VAL A 186 1.38 -8.67 5.28
N ASN A 187 0.12 -8.54 4.89
CA ASN A 187 -0.81 -9.67 4.88
C ASN A 187 -0.49 -10.68 3.75
N GLU A 188 0.15 -10.24 2.67
CA GLU A 188 0.42 -11.04 1.49
C GLU A 188 1.72 -11.88 1.61
N LEU A 189 2.82 -11.26 2.08
CA LEU A 189 4.17 -11.83 2.08
C LEU A 189 4.79 -12.01 3.47
N VAL A 190 4.38 -11.23 4.47
CA VAL A 190 4.97 -11.30 5.82
C VAL A 190 4.21 -12.31 6.69
N ILE A 191 2.88 -12.17 6.77
CA ILE A 191 2.05 -13.07 7.56
C ILE A 191 1.94 -14.43 6.86
N GLY A 192 2.31 -15.49 7.59
CA GLY A 192 2.23 -16.85 7.10
C GLY A 192 0.79 -17.30 6.85
N VAL A 193 0.60 -18.15 5.83
CA VAL A 193 -0.71 -18.64 5.38
C VAL A 193 -1.57 -19.20 6.51
N ALA A 194 -0.97 -19.90 7.48
CA ALA A 194 -1.67 -20.49 8.62
C ALA A 194 -2.40 -19.46 9.51
N ASP A 195 -1.92 -18.21 9.55
CA ASP A 195 -2.41 -17.15 10.42
C ASP A 195 -3.04 -15.97 9.65
N LYS A 196 -3.10 -16.00 8.31
CA LYS A 196 -3.64 -14.89 7.50
C LYS A 196 -5.08 -14.51 7.87
N ASP A 197 -5.96 -15.49 8.07
CA ASP A 197 -7.34 -15.22 8.49
C ASP A 197 -7.40 -14.66 9.92
N LYS A 198 -6.54 -15.16 10.81
CA LYS A 198 -6.43 -14.69 12.20
C LYS A 198 -5.94 -13.24 12.25
N PHE A 199 -4.93 -12.91 11.45
CA PHE A 199 -4.45 -11.54 11.25
C PHE A 199 -5.57 -10.67 10.68
N SER A 200 -6.23 -11.13 9.63
CA SER A 200 -7.31 -10.42 8.95
C SER A 200 -8.50 -10.12 9.86
N ALA A 201 -8.77 -10.97 10.85
CA ALA A 201 -9.83 -10.78 11.85
C ALA A 201 -9.39 -10.04 13.13
N SER A 202 -8.09 -9.78 13.33
CA SER A 202 -7.57 -9.12 14.54
C SER A 202 -7.53 -7.60 14.43
N HIS A 203 -7.33 -6.91 15.56
CA HIS A 203 -7.07 -5.48 15.58
C HIS A 203 -5.56 -5.21 15.74
N PRO A 204 -5.03 -4.09 15.24
CA PRO A 204 -3.59 -3.80 15.32
C PRO A 204 -3.02 -3.80 16.74
N LYS A 205 -3.83 -3.49 17.75
CA LYS A 205 -3.44 -3.57 19.17
C LYS A 205 -3.00 -4.98 19.62
N ASP A 206 -3.44 -6.02 18.90
CA ASP A 206 -3.19 -7.42 19.21
C ASP A 206 -2.07 -8.01 18.33
N ASP A 207 -1.33 -7.17 17.57
CA ASP A 207 -0.34 -7.62 16.57
C ASP A 207 0.89 -8.29 17.16
N GLY A 208 1.14 -8.16 18.46
CA GLY A 208 2.21 -8.87 19.15
C GLY A 208 2.13 -10.39 18.99
N GLN A 209 0.94 -10.94 18.72
CA GLN A 209 0.77 -12.37 18.44
C GLN A 209 1.35 -12.82 17.08
N PHE A 210 1.69 -11.88 16.20
CA PHE A 210 2.26 -12.11 14.86
C PHE A 210 3.71 -11.63 14.75
N ALA A 211 4.32 -11.19 15.86
CA ALA A 211 5.64 -10.55 15.86
C ALA A 211 6.72 -11.42 15.19
N ASP A 212 6.62 -12.75 15.32
CA ASP A 212 7.59 -13.69 14.76
C ASP A 212 7.72 -13.58 13.24
N TYR A 213 6.61 -13.35 12.53
CA TYR A 213 6.63 -13.13 11.07
C TYR A 213 7.43 -11.90 10.65
N VAL A 214 7.52 -10.88 11.52
CA VAL A 214 8.28 -9.65 11.26
C VAL A 214 9.73 -9.81 11.75
N THR A 215 9.94 -10.41 12.92
CA THR A 215 11.27 -10.55 13.51
C THR A 215 12.10 -11.67 12.89
N HIS A 216 11.45 -12.68 12.30
CA HIS A 216 12.05 -13.85 11.65
C HIS A 216 11.35 -14.13 10.31
N PRO A 217 11.42 -13.21 9.32
CA PRO A 217 10.71 -13.34 8.06
C PRO A 217 11.23 -14.49 7.20
N SER A 218 10.34 -15.17 6.49
CA SER A 218 10.68 -16.28 5.60
C SER A 218 11.22 -15.83 4.23
N LEU A 219 10.77 -14.68 3.70
CA LEU A 219 11.13 -14.25 2.34
C LEU A 219 12.65 -14.08 2.14
N PRO A 220 13.41 -13.40 3.02
CA PRO A 220 14.86 -13.28 2.84
C PRO A 220 15.56 -14.65 2.85
N ALA A 221 15.13 -15.57 3.73
CA ALA A 221 15.66 -16.93 3.77
C ALA A 221 15.35 -17.70 2.48
N LEU A 222 14.15 -17.54 1.93
CA LEU A 222 13.78 -18.13 0.63
C LEU A 222 14.68 -17.61 -0.49
N LEU A 223 14.87 -16.29 -0.58
CA LEU A 223 15.75 -15.68 -1.60
C LEU A 223 17.20 -16.16 -1.47
N ASN A 224 17.69 -16.34 -0.24
CA ASN A 224 19.01 -16.92 0.00
C ASN A 224 19.14 -18.34 -0.57
N VAL A 225 18.14 -19.20 -0.31
CA VAL A 225 18.11 -20.58 -0.83
C VAL A 225 18.06 -20.61 -2.36
N LEU A 226 17.26 -19.74 -2.97
CA LEU A 226 17.06 -19.73 -4.42
C LEU A 226 18.26 -19.17 -5.18
N PHE A 227 18.89 -18.09 -4.67
CA PHE A 227 19.79 -17.28 -5.48
C PHE A 227 21.26 -17.27 -5.04
N LYS A 228 21.61 -17.70 -3.81
CA LYS A 228 22.99 -17.55 -3.30
C LYS A 228 24.04 -18.17 -4.21
N ASP A 229 23.87 -19.44 -4.57
CA ASP A 229 24.87 -20.18 -5.37
C ASP A 229 24.96 -19.62 -6.78
N ALA A 230 23.82 -19.24 -7.37
CA ALA A 230 23.75 -18.62 -8.68
C ALA A 230 24.47 -17.25 -8.69
N VAL A 231 24.20 -16.39 -7.70
CA VAL A 231 24.86 -15.08 -7.55
C VAL A 231 26.36 -15.25 -7.38
N ASN A 232 26.79 -16.13 -6.48
CA ASN A 232 28.22 -16.39 -6.26
C ASN A 232 28.92 -16.92 -7.52
N THR A 233 28.25 -17.77 -8.29
CA THR A 233 28.77 -18.26 -9.57
C THR A 233 28.87 -17.14 -10.60
N THR A 234 27.81 -16.36 -10.77
CA THR A 234 27.74 -15.26 -11.75
C THR A 234 28.78 -14.18 -11.48
N LEU A 235 29.00 -13.81 -10.21
CA LEU A 235 29.92 -12.74 -9.83
C LEU A 235 31.34 -13.24 -9.51
N GLY A 236 31.56 -14.56 -9.41
CA GLY A 236 32.83 -15.11 -8.93
C GLY A 236 33.12 -14.75 -7.47
N THR A 237 32.08 -14.66 -6.64
CA THR A 237 32.17 -14.26 -5.23
C THR A 237 31.99 -15.45 -4.28
N SER A 238 32.08 -15.19 -2.98
CA SER A 238 31.81 -16.19 -1.93
C SER A 238 31.07 -15.53 -0.78
N ILE A 239 29.93 -14.91 -1.09
CA ILE A 239 29.01 -14.34 -0.11
C ILE A 239 28.44 -15.49 0.72
N GLU A 240 28.60 -15.40 2.04
CA GLU A 240 28.14 -16.43 2.97
C GLU A 240 26.62 -16.56 2.97
N ASP A 241 25.91 -15.43 3.10
CA ASP A 241 24.45 -15.33 3.00
C ASP A 241 24.02 -14.04 2.31
N LEU A 242 23.00 -14.17 1.44
CA LEU A 242 22.27 -13.04 0.87
C LEU A 242 21.22 -12.51 1.85
N ALA A 243 20.63 -13.39 2.67
CA ALA A 243 19.65 -12.98 3.67
C ALA A 243 20.32 -12.18 4.79
N PRO A 244 19.65 -11.14 5.33
CA PRO A 244 20.13 -10.49 6.54
C PRO A 244 20.16 -11.45 7.75
N THR A 245 21.18 -11.30 8.60
CA THR A 245 21.46 -12.16 9.76
C THR A 245 21.16 -11.49 11.10
N ASN A 246 20.70 -10.24 11.10
CA ASN A 246 20.35 -9.46 12.29
C ASN A 246 19.04 -9.93 12.94
N PHE A 247 19.04 -11.09 13.60
CA PHE A 247 17.87 -11.60 14.31
C PHE A 247 17.89 -11.23 15.80
N PRO A 248 16.74 -10.82 16.38
CA PRO A 248 15.47 -10.50 15.72
C PRO A 248 15.59 -9.24 14.85
N ARG A 249 14.87 -9.20 13.71
CA ARG A 249 14.90 -8.12 12.71
C ARG A 249 14.33 -6.79 13.21
N ALA A 250 15.09 -6.07 14.02
CA ALA A 250 14.72 -4.75 14.58
C ALA A 250 14.48 -3.69 13.50
N ASP A 251 15.14 -3.84 12.35
CA ASP A 251 14.93 -3.03 11.16
C ASP A 251 13.54 -3.20 10.56
N LEU A 252 12.99 -4.42 10.52
CA LEU A 252 11.63 -4.68 10.04
C LEU A 252 10.56 -4.31 11.05
N VAL A 253 10.84 -4.49 12.35
CA VAL A 253 9.99 -3.94 13.41
C VAL A 253 9.88 -2.42 13.25
N THR A 254 11.00 -1.75 12.97
CA THR A 254 11.01 -0.30 12.70
C THR A 254 10.25 0.01 11.42
N ALA A 255 10.51 -0.67 10.30
CA ALA A 255 9.85 -0.35 9.04
C ALA A 255 8.32 -0.54 9.07
N PHE A 256 7.85 -1.67 9.60
CA PHE A 256 6.44 -2.07 9.47
C PHE A 256 5.59 -1.76 10.71
N LEU A 257 6.18 -1.76 11.92
CA LEU A 257 5.42 -1.75 13.16
C LEU A 257 5.54 -0.46 13.98
N THR A 258 6.69 0.22 13.96
CA THR A 258 6.92 1.42 14.79
C THR A 258 7.30 2.67 14.01
N VAL A 259 7.63 2.53 12.72
CA VAL A 259 8.13 3.51 11.76
C VAL A 259 9.36 4.30 12.24
N VAL A 260 9.90 5.20 11.42
CA VAL A 260 11.21 5.83 11.65
C VAL A 260 11.11 6.93 12.73
N PRO A 261 11.91 6.85 13.82
CA PRO A 261 12.00 7.92 14.81
C PRO A 261 12.37 9.26 14.18
N GLY A 262 11.70 10.34 14.60
CA GLY A 262 11.93 11.68 14.05
C GLY A 262 11.26 11.97 12.70
N VAL A 263 10.73 10.95 12.00
CA VAL A 263 9.96 11.14 10.77
C VAL A 263 8.47 11.00 11.05
N ASN A 264 7.98 9.81 11.37
CA ASN A 264 6.54 9.52 11.46
C ASN A 264 6.17 8.63 12.65
N GLN A 265 7.06 8.44 13.62
CA GLN A 265 6.76 7.68 14.84
C GLN A 265 5.84 8.48 15.79
N LEU A 266 4.86 7.79 16.39
CA LEU A 266 4.02 8.35 17.44
C LEU A 266 4.83 8.61 18.71
N SER A 267 4.47 9.64 19.49
CA SER A 267 5.12 9.94 20.78
C SER A 267 5.04 8.79 21.79
N THR A 268 3.96 8.01 21.73
CA THR A 268 3.82 6.75 22.44
C THR A 268 3.51 5.68 21.40
N VAL A 269 4.52 4.89 21.06
CA VAL A 269 4.41 3.88 20.03
C VAL A 269 4.05 2.52 20.63
N THR A 270 2.95 1.96 20.16
CA THR A 270 2.69 0.52 20.25
C THR A 270 3.05 -0.07 18.90
N ALA A 271 3.91 -1.08 18.89
CA ALA A 271 4.26 -1.81 17.67
C ALA A 271 3.01 -2.49 17.10
N ALA A 272 2.62 -2.08 15.89
CA ALA A 272 1.40 -2.51 15.24
C ALA A 272 1.47 -2.22 13.74
N GLU A 273 0.87 -3.10 12.95
CA GLU A 273 0.71 -2.97 11.50
C GLU A 273 -0.31 -1.85 11.23
N MET A 274 0.20 -0.62 11.10
CA MET A 274 -0.55 0.61 10.86
C MET A 274 0.29 1.57 10.03
N LEU A 275 -0.31 2.19 9.02
CA LEU A 275 0.31 3.33 8.33
C LEU A 275 0.33 4.52 9.29
N ARG A 276 1.44 5.24 9.32
CA ARG A 276 1.62 6.42 10.18
C ARG A 276 2.04 7.61 9.35
N LEU A 277 1.26 8.69 9.45
CA LEU A 277 1.45 9.92 8.70
C LEU A 277 1.75 11.07 9.68
N ASN A 278 2.94 11.65 9.57
CA ASN A 278 3.29 12.93 10.14
C ASN A 278 2.71 14.05 9.27
N THR A 279 1.65 14.67 9.78
CA THR A 279 0.92 15.72 9.07
C THR A 279 1.64 17.07 9.02
N ALA A 280 2.75 17.23 9.76
CA ALA A 280 3.60 18.42 9.70
C ALA A 280 4.60 18.39 8.54
N ILE A 281 4.85 17.22 7.94
CA ILE A 281 5.69 17.11 6.75
C ILE A 281 4.83 17.47 5.53
N ALA A 282 5.21 18.53 4.83
CA ALA A 282 4.50 18.98 3.64
C ALA A 282 4.56 17.93 2.53
N ALA A 283 3.47 17.76 1.79
CA ALA A 283 3.44 16.85 0.66
C ALA A 283 4.42 17.32 -0.44
N THR A 284 5.29 16.41 -0.88
CA THR A 284 6.19 16.66 -2.02
C THR A 284 5.38 16.80 -3.30
N PRO A 285 5.60 17.86 -4.12
CA PRO A 285 4.91 18.03 -5.40
C PRO A 285 5.18 16.85 -6.34
N ALA A 286 4.16 16.41 -7.09
CA ALA A 286 4.23 15.21 -7.94
C ALA A 286 5.47 15.16 -8.86
N ALA A 287 5.86 16.30 -9.45
CA ALA A 287 7.02 16.38 -10.36
C ALA A 287 8.38 16.11 -9.70
N THR A 288 8.44 16.12 -8.37
CA THR A 288 9.66 15.92 -7.58
C THR A 288 9.52 14.78 -6.57
N GLN A 289 8.43 14.00 -6.63
CA GLN A 289 8.26 12.85 -5.75
C GLN A 289 9.27 11.77 -6.12
N SER A 290 9.87 11.15 -5.11
CA SER A 290 10.63 9.92 -5.28
C SER A 290 9.70 8.72 -5.10
N ALA A 291 9.71 7.79 -6.05
CA ALA A 291 8.97 6.53 -5.93
C ALA A 291 9.41 5.71 -4.70
N PHE A 292 10.64 5.89 -4.23
CA PHE A 292 11.18 5.20 -3.05
C PHE A 292 10.87 5.90 -1.71
N GLY A 293 10.06 6.97 -1.71
CA GLY A 293 9.67 7.69 -0.50
C GLY A 293 10.86 8.12 0.36
N VAL A 294 10.83 7.80 1.66
CA VAL A 294 11.89 8.19 2.60
C VAL A 294 13.26 7.66 2.16
N ALA A 295 13.34 6.42 1.65
CA ALA A 295 14.59 5.83 1.17
C ALA A 295 15.11 6.53 -0.10
N GLY A 296 14.24 7.22 -0.83
CA GLY A 296 14.57 8.06 -1.98
C GLY A 296 14.79 9.53 -1.64
N ASN A 297 15.08 9.86 -0.38
CA ASN A 297 15.24 11.22 0.14
C ASN A 297 13.96 12.09 0.08
N ASP A 298 12.78 11.47 0.14
CA ASP A 298 11.49 12.14 0.11
C ASP A 298 10.70 11.82 1.39
N LEU A 299 10.83 12.66 2.41
CA LEU A 299 10.21 12.44 3.72
C LEU A 299 8.67 12.43 3.70
N ALA A 300 8.04 12.87 2.61
CA ALA A 300 6.59 12.86 2.46
C ALA A 300 6.04 11.56 1.84
N GLY A 301 6.92 10.65 1.40
CA GLY A 301 6.55 9.35 0.86
C GLY A 301 6.61 8.23 1.90
N PHE A 302 6.27 7.03 1.46
CA PHE A 302 6.30 5.82 2.29
C PHE A 302 7.64 5.66 3.06
N PRO A 303 7.62 5.33 4.37
CA PRO A 303 6.47 4.96 5.18
C PRO A 303 5.70 6.12 5.85
N ASN A 304 6.00 7.39 5.55
CA ASN A 304 5.25 8.54 6.08
C ASN A 304 3.87 8.66 5.40
N GLY A 305 2.93 7.81 5.83
CA GLY A 305 1.76 7.47 5.03
C GLY A 305 2.18 6.64 3.81
N ARG A 306 1.31 6.61 2.79
CA ARG A 306 1.61 6.00 1.50
C ARG A 306 0.96 6.83 0.41
N ARG A 307 1.74 7.27 -0.57
CA ARG A 307 1.21 7.85 -1.80
C ARG A 307 0.97 6.73 -2.81
N PRO A 308 -0.06 6.82 -3.66
CA PRO A 308 -0.29 5.79 -4.68
C PRO A 308 0.86 5.62 -5.69
N GLY A 309 1.76 6.60 -5.82
CA GLY A 309 2.94 6.53 -6.69
C GLY A 309 4.22 6.11 -5.97
N ASP A 310 4.15 5.72 -4.70
CA ASP A 310 5.29 5.10 -4.01
C ASP A 310 5.37 3.62 -4.42
N ASP A 311 6.56 3.18 -4.87
CA ASP A 311 6.84 1.81 -5.28
C ASP A 311 7.09 0.93 -4.05
N VAL A 312 5.98 0.61 -3.38
CA VAL A 312 6.00 -0.12 -2.11
C VAL A 312 6.48 -1.56 -2.23
N VAL A 313 6.43 -2.17 -3.43
CA VAL A 313 6.94 -3.53 -3.65
C VAL A 313 8.46 -3.50 -3.61
N ASP A 314 9.07 -2.62 -4.40
CA ASP A 314 10.53 -2.44 -4.41
C ASP A 314 11.05 -1.96 -3.04
N ILE A 315 10.36 -1.00 -2.40
CA ILE A 315 10.76 -0.53 -1.06
C ILE A 315 10.71 -1.69 -0.05
N ALA A 316 9.61 -2.45 0.00
CA ALA A 316 9.46 -3.54 0.96
C ALA A 316 10.52 -4.63 0.72
N LEU A 317 10.77 -5.01 -0.52
CA LEU A 317 11.77 -6.01 -0.87
C LEU A 317 13.18 -5.59 -0.44
N ARG A 318 13.58 -4.34 -0.73
CA ARG A 318 14.89 -3.80 -0.31
C ARG A 318 15.03 -3.76 1.21
N VAL A 319 13.99 -3.32 1.92
CA VAL A 319 13.99 -3.31 3.39
C VAL A 319 14.07 -4.73 3.95
N MET A 320 13.32 -5.69 3.40
CA MET A 320 13.40 -7.10 3.81
C MET A 320 14.79 -7.71 3.57
N MET A 321 15.49 -7.29 2.51
CA MET A 321 16.88 -7.65 2.21
C MET A 321 17.93 -6.79 2.93
N GLY A 322 17.52 -5.94 3.88
CA GLY A 322 18.42 -5.31 4.85
C GLY A 322 18.92 -3.93 4.47
N ALA A 323 18.23 -3.21 3.59
CA ALA A 323 18.59 -1.83 3.24
C ALA A 323 18.73 -0.88 4.45
N LEU A 324 17.98 -1.13 5.52
CA LEU A 324 18.03 -0.32 6.75
C LEU A 324 19.22 -0.65 7.68
N CYS A 325 20.03 -1.66 7.35
CA CYS A 325 21.34 -1.89 7.99
C CYS A 325 22.45 -1.01 7.39
N HIS A 326 22.14 -0.28 6.32
CA HIS A 326 23.06 0.61 5.62
C HIS A 326 22.60 2.06 5.72
N ASP A 327 23.42 2.97 5.21
CA ASP A 327 23.07 4.38 5.12
C ASP A 327 21.92 4.58 4.13
N ILE A 328 20.84 5.21 4.60
CA ILE A 328 19.77 5.72 3.73
C ILE A 328 19.81 7.26 3.72
N PRO A 329 19.40 7.91 2.61
CA PRO A 329 19.37 9.36 2.55
C PRO A 329 18.19 9.91 3.35
N VAL A 330 18.45 10.36 4.57
CA VAL A 330 17.46 11.04 5.42
C VAL A 330 17.69 12.53 5.29
N ASN A 331 16.80 13.22 4.57
CA ASN A 331 16.87 14.67 4.36
C ASN A 331 18.23 15.15 3.81
N GLY A 332 18.75 14.43 2.82
CA GLY A 332 20.01 14.71 2.13
C GLY A 332 21.25 14.22 2.86
N THR A 333 21.11 13.58 4.02
CA THR A 333 22.22 13.07 4.82
C THR A 333 22.23 11.54 4.81
N PRO A 334 23.32 10.89 4.34
CA PRO A 334 23.51 9.46 4.52
C PRO A 334 23.47 9.14 6.02
N THR A 335 22.49 8.31 6.42
CA THR A 335 22.21 8.02 7.83
C THR A 335 21.95 6.54 8.01
N ASN A 336 22.81 5.85 8.76
CA ASN A 336 22.49 4.56 9.34
C ASN A 336 21.58 4.77 10.55
N LEU A 337 20.46 4.03 10.61
CA LEU A 337 19.49 4.14 11.69
C LEU A 337 19.94 3.43 12.98
N GLY A 338 21.06 2.70 12.96
CA GLY A 338 21.60 1.95 14.10
C GLY A 338 20.77 0.72 14.47
N LEU A 339 20.03 0.16 13.50
CA LEU A 339 19.13 -0.99 13.69
C LEU A 339 19.84 -2.33 13.51
N CYS A 340 20.94 -2.32 12.75
CA CYS A 340 21.83 -3.44 12.44
C CYS A 340 23.11 -2.88 11.78
N GLU A 341 24.14 -3.71 11.69
CA GLU A 341 25.39 -3.34 11.04
C GLU A 341 25.35 -3.69 9.54
N PRO A 342 26.07 -2.95 8.68
CA PRO A 342 26.18 -3.30 7.25
C PRO A 342 26.61 -4.75 6.98
N ALA A 343 27.43 -5.32 7.88
CA ALA A 343 27.89 -6.69 7.81
C ALA A 343 26.77 -7.73 8.04
N ASP A 344 25.69 -7.36 8.73
CA ASP A 344 24.54 -8.23 8.95
C ASP A 344 23.68 -8.37 7.68
N ALA A 345 23.87 -7.52 6.67
CA ALA A 345 23.12 -7.54 5.42
C ALA A 345 24.05 -7.26 4.23
N ALA A 346 24.82 -8.28 3.81
CA ALA A 346 25.86 -8.16 2.79
C ALA A 346 25.38 -7.55 1.46
N VAL A 347 24.09 -7.73 1.13
CA VAL A 347 23.46 -7.23 -0.10
C VAL A 347 22.44 -6.12 0.16
N GLY A 348 22.43 -5.48 1.33
CA GLY A 348 21.43 -4.45 1.68
C GLY A 348 21.43 -3.22 0.76
N ASN A 349 22.53 -2.93 0.06
CA ASN A 349 22.63 -1.84 -0.92
C ASN A 349 22.28 -2.26 -2.36
N VAL A 350 21.93 -3.53 -2.59
CA VAL A 350 21.57 -4.01 -3.93
C VAL A 350 20.21 -3.42 -4.33
N PRO A 351 20.05 -2.93 -5.58
CA PRO A 351 18.79 -2.38 -6.07
C PRO A 351 17.79 -3.50 -6.37
N PHE A 352 17.27 -4.14 -5.34
CA PHE A 352 16.23 -5.15 -5.49
C PHE A 352 14.98 -4.54 -6.11
N THR A 353 14.32 -5.29 -6.99
CA THR A 353 13.11 -4.87 -7.68
C THR A 353 12.29 -6.05 -8.18
N ASP A 354 10.97 -5.89 -8.28
CA ASP A 354 10.08 -6.84 -8.97
C ASP A 354 9.97 -6.59 -10.49
N GLY A 355 10.63 -5.53 -10.98
CA GLY A 355 10.65 -5.11 -12.36
C GLY A 355 9.36 -4.45 -12.85
N ALA A 356 8.38 -4.17 -11.99
CA ALA A 356 7.13 -3.50 -12.34
C ALA A 356 7.15 -2.04 -11.83
N PRO A 357 7.51 -1.06 -12.68
CA PRO A 357 7.81 0.29 -12.21
C PRO A 357 6.54 1.06 -11.84
N LEU A 358 6.63 1.85 -10.76
CA LEU A 358 5.60 2.79 -10.34
C LEU A 358 6.20 4.15 -9.97
N ASP A 359 5.56 5.23 -10.42
CA ASP A 359 5.94 6.59 -10.02
C ASP A 359 4.73 7.55 -9.97
N ALA A 360 4.98 8.79 -9.53
CA ALA A 360 3.98 9.83 -9.41
C ALA A 360 3.34 10.25 -10.75
N SER A 361 4.01 10.03 -11.89
CA SER A 361 3.47 10.31 -13.22
C SER A 361 2.38 9.30 -13.61
N MET A 362 2.30 8.15 -12.95
CA MET A 362 1.25 7.15 -13.19
C MET A 362 -0.04 7.45 -12.43
N ILE A 363 -0.08 8.54 -11.65
CA ILE A 363 -1.14 8.89 -10.70
C ILE A 363 -1.67 10.31 -11.03
N ASP A 364 -2.90 10.65 -10.61
CA ASP A 364 -3.45 12.00 -10.80
C ASP A 364 -3.10 12.93 -9.63
N SER A 365 -2.84 14.20 -9.91
CA SER A 365 -2.51 15.23 -8.90
C SER A 365 -3.73 15.90 -8.26
N SER A 366 -4.94 15.41 -8.56
CA SER A 366 -6.20 15.95 -8.05
C SER A 366 -7.14 14.83 -7.61
N PHE A 367 -7.95 15.09 -6.59
CA PHE A 367 -8.91 14.12 -6.03
C PHE A 367 -9.77 13.47 -7.13
N PRO A 368 -9.90 12.12 -7.15
CA PRO A 368 -9.58 11.16 -6.10
C PRO A 368 -8.14 10.61 -6.17
N TYR A 369 -7.25 11.33 -6.86
CA TYR A 369 -5.82 11.06 -7.00
C TYR A 369 -5.50 9.77 -7.76
N LEU A 370 -6.45 9.13 -8.42
CA LEU A 370 -6.24 7.93 -9.23
C LEU A 370 -6.67 8.18 -10.67
N ARG A 371 -5.92 7.59 -11.61
CA ARG A 371 -6.21 7.69 -13.05
C ARG A 371 -7.62 7.27 -13.40
N ALA A 372 -8.15 7.87 -14.46
CA ALA A 372 -9.37 7.42 -15.11
C ALA A 372 -9.30 5.91 -15.40
N PRO A 373 -10.40 5.17 -15.25
CA PRO A 373 -10.40 3.74 -15.53
C PRO A 373 -10.12 3.43 -17.00
N LEU A 374 -9.67 2.21 -17.25
CA LEU A 374 -9.58 1.64 -18.59
C LEU A 374 -10.98 1.34 -19.14
N ALA A 375 -11.17 1.49 -20.45
CA ALA A 375 -12.42 1.12 -21.09
C ALA A 375 -12.66 -0.40 -21.01
N GLY A 376 -13.86 -0.82 -20.63
CA GLY A 376 -14.23 -2.23 -20.48
C GLY A 376 -14.37 -2.99 -21.81
N SER A 377 -14.65 -2.28 -22.90
CA SER A 377 -14.65 -2.82 -24.26
C SER A 377 -13.53 -2.16 -25.06
N PRO A 378 -12.71 -2.92 -25.81
CA PRO A 378 -11.91 -2.34 -26.88
C PRO A 378 -12.85 -1.77 -27.95
N ASN A 379 -12.35 -0.81 -28.73
CA ASN A 379 -13.08 -0.23 -29.87
C ASN A 379 -13.11 -1.16 -31.07
#